data_AF-A0A1X1ZCJ0-F1
#
_entry.id   AF-A0A1X1ZCJ0-F1
#
_cell.length_a   1.000
_cell.length_b   1.000
_cell.length_c   1.000
_cell.angle_alpha   90.00
_cell.angle_beta   90.00
_cell.angle_gamma   90.00
#
_symmetry.space_group_name_H-M   'P 1'
#
loop_
_entity.id
_entity.type
_entity.pdbx_description
1 polymer ?
#
loop_
_entity_poly.entity_id
_entity_poly.type
_entity_poly.pdbx_seq_one_letter_code
_entity_poly.pdbx_strand_id
1 'polypeptide(L)'
;MKTFWTGWRDEQRPDGTVVWLSPTGRTYRTSPAGADLFVQPRGAACAPPVPTRRSRSQQRSARITQARNHNRVQRPINEARRALEEAREQEIAARKFRNHMRDMLFLFKGTPSTSPFCTWVNDPKEPEELPPDWIPDEPAPRPVPDDPPF
;
A
#
# COMPACT_ATOMS: atom_id res chain seq x y z
N MET A 1 12.00 45.00 9.27
CA MET A 1 12.32 46.42 9.02
C MET A 1 13.67 46.70 9.66
N LYS A 2 14.73 46.92 8.88
CA LYS A 2 16.09 47.17 9.39
C LYS A 2 16.32 48.68 9.35
N THR A 3 16.64 49.29 10.48
CA THR A 3 16.76 50.74 10.67
C THR A 3 18.01 51.26 9.97
N PHE A 4 17.84 51.84 8.78
CA PHE A 4 18.94 52.48 8.05
C PHE A 4 19.16 53.90 8.60
N TRP A 5 20.15 54.06 9.47
CA TRP A 5 20.73 55.37 9.75
C TRP A 5 21.43 55.89 8.49
N THR A 6 21.07 57.09 8.05
CA THR A 6 21.51 57.74 6.82
C THR A 6 23.03 57.80 6.72
N GLY A 7 23.59 57.27 5.63
CA GLY A 7 25.02 57.35 5.31
C GLY A 7 25.86 56.10 5.59
N TRP A 8 25.30 55.08 6.25
CA TRP A 8 25.95 53.78 6.33
C TRP A 8 25.74 52.98 5.04
N ARG A 9 26.79 52.32 4.54
CA ARG A 9 26.70 51.38 3.40
C ARG A 9 27.27 50.03 3.82
N ASP A 10 26.64 48.95 3.37
CA ASP A 10 27.18 47.60 3.54
C ASP A 10 27.47 46.93 2.19
N GLU A 11 28.55 46.16 2.14
CA GLU A 11 28.89 45.28 1.03
C GLU A 11 29.10 43.87 1.57
N GLN A 12 28.30 42.91 1.10
CA GLN A 12 28.45 41.50 1.43
C GLN A 12 29.29 40.80 0.37
N ARG A 13 30.35 40.12 0.82
CA ARG A 13 31.26 39.38 -0.04
C ARG A 13 30.84 37.90 -0.13
N PRO A 14 31.22 37.18 -1.21
CA PRO A 14 30.84 35.77 -1.41
C PRO A 14 31.38 34.81 -0.32
N ASP A 15 32.43 35.22 0.40
CA ASP A 15 33.03 34.51 1.53
C ASP A 15 32.26 34.72 2.86
N GLY A 16 31.12 35.43 2.81
CA GLY A 16 30.31 35.74 4.00
C GLY A 16 30.83 36.93 4.82
N THR A 17 31.91 37.59 4.40
CA THR A 17 32.38 38.84 5.03
C THR A 17 31.40 39.97 4.75
N VAL A 18 31.06 40.75 5.79
CA VAL A 18 30.31 42.01 5.63
C VAL A 18 31.23 43.20 5.88
N VAL A 19 31.32 44.10 4.90
CA VAL A 19 32.05 45.37 5.01
C VAL A 19 31.06 46.50 5.25
N TRP A 20 31.23 47.24 6.34
CA TRP A 20 30.44 48.40 6.71
C TRP A 20 31.23 49.68 6.50
N LEU A 21 30.65 50.64 5.80
CA LEU A 21 31.20 51.99 5.61
C LEU A 21 30.38 52.95 6.44
N SER A 22 31.03 53.66 7.37
CA SER A 22 30.39 54.71 8.16
C SER A 22 30.19 55.98 7.33
N PRO A 23 29.22 56.84 7.70
CA PRO A 23 29.05 58.16 7.08
C PRO A 23 30.30 59.05 7.17
N THR A 24 31.16 58.77 8.14
CA THR A 24 32.43 59.47 8.40
C THR A 24 33.62 58.87 7.64
N GLY A 25 33.39 57.91 6.74
CA GLY A 25 34.42 57.31 5.89
C GLY A 25 35.22 56.18 6.54
N ARG A 26 34.84 55.70 7.72
CA ARG A 26 35.51 54.58 8.39
C ARG A 26 34.97 53.25 7.86
N THR A 27 35.88 52.29 7.69
CA THR A 27 35.55 50.94 7.21
C THR A 27 35.64 49.94 8.35
N TYR A 28 34.59 49.17 8.57
CA TYR A 28 34.54 48.10 9.55
C TYR A 28 34.28 46.77 8.84
N ARG A 29 35.12 45.77 9.10
CA ARG A 29 34.99 44.44 8.49
C ARG A 29 34.55 43.45 9.57
N THR A 30 33.47 42.73 9.30
CA THR A 30 33.01 41.62 10.15
C THR A 30 33.09 40.33 9.37
N SER A 31 33.85 39.38 9.88
CA SER A 31 33.90 38.01 9.36
C SER A 31 33.05 37.10 10.26
N PRO A 32 32.37 36.09 9.71
CA PRO A 32 31.59 35.16 10.52
C PRO A 32 32.52 34.33 11.40
N ALA A 33 32.26 34.29 12.71
CA ALA A 33 33.09 33.56 13.69
C ALA A 33 33.14 32.04 13.44
N GLY A 34 32.19 31.50 12.69
CA GLY A 34 32.14 30.09 12.28
C GLY A 34 32.85 29.79 10.95
N ALA A 35 33.55 30.74 10.34
CA ALA A 35 34.24 30.57 9.05
C ALA A 35 35.25 29.39 9.05
N ASP A 36 35.88 29.12 10.20
CA ASP A 36 36.82 28.00 10.36
C ASP A 36 36.13 26.68 10.74
N LEU A 37 34.89 26.76 11.25
CA LEU A 37 34.12 25.61 11.75
C LEU A 37 33.24 24.98 10.68
N PHE A 38 32.86 25.75 9.65
CA PHE A 38 31.96 25.31 8.60
C PHE A 38 32.59 25.50 7.23
N VAL A 39 32.38 24.54 6.34
CA VAL A 39 32.85 24.63 4.95
C VAL A 39 32.24 25.88 4.30
N GLN A 40 33.11 26.74 3.76
CA GLN A 40 32.69 27.95 3.07
C GLN A 40 31.67 27.63 1.96
N PRO A 41 30.57 28.39 1.84
CA PRO A 41 29.54 28.11 0.85
C PRO A 41 30.15 28.18 -0.56
N ARG A 42 30.05 27.09 -1.33
CA ARG A 42 30.67 26.94 -2.67
C ARG A 42 29.95 27.72 -3.78
N GLY A 43 29.17 28.74 -3.46
CA GLY A 43 28.43 29.51 -4.45
C GLY A 43 27.59 30.62 -3.84
N ALA A 44 27.08 31.51 -4.71
CA ALA A 44 26.14 32.54 -4.29
C ALA A 44 24.95 31.88 -3.58
N ALA A 45 24.63 32.34 -2.37
CA ALA A 45 23.55 31.83 -1.53
C ALA A 45 22.16 31.85 -2.22
N CYS A 46 22.05 32.55 -3.37
CA CYS A 46 20.81 32.79 -4.11
C CYS A 46 20.87 32.29 -5.56
N ALA A 47 21.52 31.16 -5.85
CA ALA A 47 21.41 30.54 -7.17
C ALA A 47 19.97 29.98 -7.39
N PRO A 48 19.34 30.21 -8.56
CA PRO A 48 18.03 29.62 -8.83
C PRO A 48 18.14 28.09 -8.84
N PRO A 49 17.16 27.37 -8.26
CA PRO A 49 17.19 25.92 -8.23
C PRO A 49 17.19 25.38 -9.67
N VAL A 50 18.00 24.34 -9.92
CA VAL A 50 18.01 23.66 -11.21
C VAL A 50 16.61 23.07 -11.46
N PRO A 51 15.95 23.37 -12.59
CA PRO A 51 14.62 22.86 -12.86
C PRO A 51 14.64 21.34 -12.96
N THR A 52 13.76 20.67 -12.22
CA THR A 52 13.63 19.22 -12.26
C THR A 52 13.12 18.77 -13.64
N ARG A 53 13.83 17.88 -14.33
CA ARG A 53 13.48 17.40 -15.69
C ARG A 53 12.14 16.70 -15.80
N ARG A 54 11.51 16.28 -14.69
CA ARG A 54 10.20 15.62 -14.67
C ARG A 54 9.21 16.44 -13.87
N SER A 55 8.03 16.67 -14.45
CA SER A 55 6.93 17.29 -13.72
C SER A 55 6.40 16.30 -12.68
N ARG A 56 5.86 16.81 -11.56
CA ARG A 56 5.20 15.97 -10.53
C ARG A 56 4.09 15.10 -11.15
N SER A 57 3.42 15.60 -12.19
CA SER A 57 2.38 14.89 -12.93
C SER A 57 2.92 13.61 -13.59
N GLN A 58 4.07 13.70 -14.27
CA GLN A 58 4.71 12.54 -14.91
C GLN A 58 5.16 11.48 -13.90
N GLN A 59 5.66 11.90 -12.74
CA GLN A 59 6.03 10.96 -11.67
C GLN A 59 4.79 10.27 -11.09
N ARG A 60 3.69 11.00 -10.93
CA ARG A 60 2.41 10.45 -10.47
C ARG A 60 1.84 9.45 -11.46
N SER A 61 1.81 9.77 -12.75
CA SER A 61 1.29 8.87 -13.78
C SER A 61 2.10 7.58 -13.87
N ALA A 62 3.44 7.67 -13.84
CA ALA A 62 4.31 6.50 -13.83
C ALA A 62 4.05 5.58 -12.63
N ARG A 63 3.89 6.15 -11.42
CA ARG A 63 3.56 5.38 -10.21
C ARG A 63 2.20 4.69 -10.33
N ILE A 64 1.18 5.38 -10.84
CA ILE A 64 -0.16 4.82 -11.04
C ILE A 64 -0.11 3.66 -12.04
N THR A 65 0.60 3.83 -13.16
CA THR A 65 0.75 2.77 -14.17
C THR A 65 1.47 1.55 -13.59
N GLN A 66 2.54 1.76 -12.81
CA GLN A 66 3.25 0.68 -12.14
C GLN A 66 2.33 -0.09 -11.18
N ALA A 67 1.57 0.62 -10.34
CA ALA A 67 0.63 0.00 -9.42
C ALA A 67 -0.50 -0.77 -10.14
N ARG A 68 -1.03 -0.22 -11.24
CA ARG A 68 -2.05 -0.89 -12.07
C ARG A 68 -1.51 -2.16 -12.72
N ASN A 69 -0.30 -2.11 -13.27
CA ASN A 69 0.34 -3.28 -13.87
C ASN A 69 0.60 -4.37 -12.83
N HIS A 70 1.12 -3.98 -11.65
CA HIS A 70 1.28 -4.91 -10.53
C HIS A 70 -0.04 -5.57 -10.15
N ASN A 71 -1.10 -4.77 -9.95
CA ASN A 71 -2.41 -5.30 -9.61
C ASN A 71 -2.98 -6.21 -10.71
N ARG A 72 -2.80 -5.88 -12.00
CA ARG A 72 -3.27 -6.71 -13.11
C ARG A 72 -2.61 -8.09 -13.10
N VAL A 73 -1.30 -8.16 -12.81
CA VAL A 73 -0.57 -9.43 -12.71
C VAL A 73 -0.97 -10.22 -11.47
N GLN A 74 -1.24 -9.54 -10.35
CA GLN A 74 -1.60 -10.20 -9.08
C GLN A 74 -3.06 -10.66 -8.99
N ARG A 75 -3.98 -10.02 -9.73
CA ARG A 75 -5.42 -10.38 -9.74
C ARG A 75 -5.70 -11.87 -9.96
N PRO A 76 -5.22 -12.52 -11.03
CA PRO A 76 -5.56 -13.93 -11.28
C PRO A 76 -5.04 -14.86 -10.18
N ILE A 77 -3.88 -14.57 -9.59
CA ILE A 77 -3.30 -15.35 -8.49
C ILE A 77 -4.17 -15.21 -7.23
N ASN A 78 -4.57 -13.97 -6.91
CA ASN A 78 -5.43 -13.69 -5.76
C ASN A 78 -6.85 -14.23 -5.93
N GLU A 79 -7.38 -14.21 -7.15
CA GLU A 79 -8.68 -14.82 -7.49
C GLU A 79 -8.66 -16.34 -7.32
N ALA A 80 -7.64 -17.01 -7.85
CA ALA A 80 -7.48 -18.45 -7.68
C ALA A 80 -7.34 -18.85 -6.19
N ARG A 81 -6.56 -18.08 -5.42
CA ARG A 81 -6.41 -18.32 -3.98
C ARG A 81 -7.74 -18.16 -3.23
N ARG A 82 -8.48 -17.07 -3.49
CA ARG A 82 -9.78 -16.82 -2.87
C ARG A 82 -10.80 -17.90 -3.23
N ALA A 83 -10.87 -18.31 -4.49
CA ALA A 83 -11.78 -19.37 -4.91
C ALA A 83 -11.50 -20.70 -4.18
N LEU A 84 -10.23 -21.04 -3.94
CA LEU A 84 -9.86 -22.24 -3.18
C LEU A 84 -10.20 -22.09 -1.69
N GLU A 85 -9.94 -20.92 -1.10
CA GLU A 85 -10.32 -20.61 0.29
C GLU A 85 -11.85 -20.71 0.47
N GLU A 86 -12.62 -20.08 -0.40
CA GLU A 86 -14.09 -20.13 -0.40
C GLU A 86 -14.63 -21.55 -0.57
N ALA A 87 -14.07 -22.34 -1.50
CA ALA A 87 -14.46 -23.73 -1.69
C ALA A 87 -14.17 -24.56 -0.43
N ARG A 88 -13.04 -24.32 0.24
CA ARG A 88 -12.67 -25.01 1.48
C ARG A 88 -13.64 -24.68 2.61
N GLU A 89 -14.00 -23.40 2.76
CA GLU A 89 -14.97 -22.96 3.76
C GLU A 89 -16.37 -23.55 3.51
N GLN A 90 -16.80 -23.56 2.25
CA GLN A 90 -18.09 -24.16 1.86
C GLN A 90 -18.14 -25.66 2.15
N GLU A 91 -17.08 -26.40 1.84
CA GLU A 91 -17.03 -27.83 2.12
C GLU A 91 -17.04 -28.10 3.63
N ILE A 92 -16.28 -27.36 4.44
CA ILE A 92 -16.31 -27.49 5.91
C ILE A 92 -17.72 -27.19 6.43
N ALA A 93 -18.37 -26.13 5.92
CA ALA A 93 -19.74 -25.78 6.30
C ALA A 93 -20.73 -26.90 5.91
N ALA A 94 -20.60 -27.50 4.72
CA ALA A 94 -21.42 -28.61 4.28
C ALA A 94 -21.23 -29.86 5.16
N ARG A 95 -20.00 -30.17 5.58
CA ARG A 95 -19.71 -31.27 6.53
C ARG A 95 -20.34 -31.03 7.88
N LYS A 96 -20.20 -29.82 8.42
CA LYS A 96 -20.84 -29.42 9.69
C LYS A 96 -22.35 -29.53 9.62
N PHE A 97 -22.96 -29.07 8.53
CA PHE A 97 -24.39 -29.21 8.30
C PHE A 97 -24.82 -30.68 8.25
N ARG A 98 -24.12 -31.52 7.48
CA ARG A 98 -24.43 -32.95 7.40
C ARG A 98 -24.28 -33.64 8.76
N ASN A 99 -23.20 -33.37 9.49
CA ASN A 99 -22.99 -33.89 10.86
C ASN A 99 -24.08 -33.44 11.83
N HIS A 100 -24.46 -32.16 11.77
CA HIS A 100 -25.55 -31.63 12.58
C HIS A 100 -26.88 -32.34 12.27
N MET A 101 -27.21 -32.56 11.00
CA MET A 101 -28.42 -33.28 10.60
C MET A 101 -28.41 -34.75 11.05
N ARG A 102 -27.24 -35.41 11.03
CA ARG A 102 -27.06 -36.77 11.61
C ARG A 102 -27.36 -36.76 13.11
N ASP A 103 -26.86 -35.76 13.84
CA ASP A 103 -27.11 -35.60 15.28
C ASP A 103 -28.59 -35.35 15.58
N MET A 104 -29.27 -34.53 14.77
CA MET A 104 -30.70 -34.28 14.92
C MET A 104 -31.53 -35.54 14.62
N LEU A 105 -31.16 -36.33 13.61
CA LEU A 105 -31.83 -37.61 13.35
C LEU A 105 -31.70 -38.56 14.53
N PHE A 106 -30.49 -38.68 15.10
CA PHE A 106 -30.25 -39.52 16.26
C PHE A 106 -31.06 -39.04 17.47
N LEU A 107 -31.04 -37.73 17.76
CA LEU A 107 -31.72 -37.12 18.90
C LEU A 107 -33.25 -37.25 18.85
N PHE A 108 -33.86 -37.00 17.69
CA PHE A 108 -35.33 -36.94 17.58
C PHE A 108 -35.98 -38.25 17.14
N LYS A 109 -35.30 -39.07 16.31
CA LYS A 109 -35.89 -40.28 15.72
C LYS A 109 -35.30 -41.57 16.29
N GLY A 110 -33.99 -41.60 16.57
CA GLY A 110 -33.28 -42.78 17.08
C GLY A 110 -33.22 -44.00 16.14
N THR A 111 -33.82 -43.91 14.95
CA THR A 111 -33.79 -44.95 13.90
C THR A 111 -33.30 -44.36 12.59
N PRO A 112 -32.68 -45.16 11.70
CA PRO A 112 -32.24 -44.67 10.40
C PRO A 112 -33.36 -44.01 9.60
N SER A 113 -33.00 -43.01 8.80
CA SER A 113 -33.88 -42.40 7.81
C SER A 113 -34.19 -43.39 6.68
N THR A 114 -35.44 -43.44 6.25
CA THR A 114 -35.91 -44.27 5.12
C THR A 114 -36.17 -43.41 3.87
N SER A 115 -35.90 -42.10 3.94
CA SER A 115 -36.16 -41.18 2.82
C SER A 115 -35.18 -41.46 1.67
N PRO A 116 -35.66 -41.56 0.42
CA PRO A 116 -34.79 -41.74 -0.75
C PRO A 116 -34.01 -40.46 -1.10
N PHE A 117 -34.44 -39.30 -0.60
CA PHE A 117 -33.82 -38.00 -0.94
C PHE A 117 -32.69 -37.59 0.01
N CYS A 118 -32.62 -38.19 1.20
CA CYS A 118 -31.62 -37.89 2.21
C CYS A 118 -31.05 -39.18 2.77
N THR A 119 -30.48 -40.02 1.91
CA THR A 119 -29.83 -41.27 2.32
C THR A 119 -28.54 -41.02 3.11
N TRP A 120 -27.82 -39.95 2.76
CA TRP A 120 -26.54 -39.54 3.36
C TRP A 120 -26.59 -39.27 4.88
N VAL A 121 -27.77 -39.01 5.43
CA VAL A 121 -27.95 -38.76 6.88
C VAL A 121 -27.74 -40.04 7.71
N ASN A 122 -27.75 -41.21 7.07
CA ASN A 122 -27.46 -42.49 7.71
C ASN A 122 -25.97 -42.85 7.65
N ASP A 123 -25.19 -42.14 6.84
CA ASP A 123 -23.76 -42.38 6.69
C ASP A 123 -23.00 -41.94 7.95
N PRO A 124 -21.81 -42.52 8.22
CA PRO A 124 -20.98 -42.09 9.34
C PRO A 124 -20.63 -40.60 9.27
N LYS A 125 -20.31 -40.01 10.43
CA LYS A 125 -19.89 -38.61 10.51
C LYS A 125 -18.61 -38.37 9.72
N GLU A 126 -18.57 -37.22 9.08
CA GLU A 126 -17.42 -36.79 8.31
C GLU A 126 -16.49 -35.94 9.18
N PRO A 127 -15.16 -36.01 8.99
CA PRO A 127 -14.25 -35.13 9.71
C PRO A 127 -14.47 -33.67 9.28
N GLU A 128 -14.68 -32.78 10.25
CA GLU A 128 -14.93 -31.36 10.01
C GLU A 128 -13.67 -30.57 9.62
N GLU A 129 -12.50 -31.20 9.74
CA GLU A 129 -11.24 -30.65 9.27
C GLU A 129 -10.89 -31.23 7.90
N LEU A 130 -10.49 -30.33 6.99
CA LEU A 130 -10.01 -30.71 5.66
C LEU A 130 -8.50 -30.90 5.66
N PRO A 131 -7.99 -31.94 4.97
CA PRO A 131 -6.56 -32.11 4.73
C PRO A 131 -5.91 -30.84 4.15
N PRO A 132 -4.62 -30.58 4.42
CA PRO A 132 -3.90 -29.46 3.83
C PRO A 132 -3.91 -29.47 2.29
N ASP A 133 -3.85 -30.68 1.71
CA ASP A 133 -3.82 -30.91 0.26
C ASP A 133 -5.22 -31.08 -0.35
N TRP A 134 -6.27 -30.66 0.36
CA TRP A 134 -7.62 -30.73 -0.16
C TRP A 134 -7.80 -29.79 -1.37
N ILE A 135 -8.40 -30.33 -2.43
CA ILE A 135 -8.74 -29.63 -3.66
C ILE A 135 -10.22 -29.90 -3.91
N PRO A 136 -11.02 -28.90 -4.32
CA PRO A 136 -12.42 -29.13 -4.65
C PRO A 136 -12.54 -30.09 -5.83
N ASP A 137 -13.51 -31.01 -5.75
CA ASP A 137 -13.76 -32.01 -6.80
C ASP A 137 -14.17 -31.39 -8.13
N GLU A 138 -14.88 -30.26 -8.08
CA GLU A 138 -15.25 -29.45 -9.23
C GLU A 138 -14.54 -28.09 -9.17
N PRO A 139 -13.86 -27.65 -10.25
CA PRO A 139 -13.25 -26.33 -10.27
C PRO A 139 -14.33 -25.26 -10.08
N ALA A 140 -14.00 -24.20 -9.34
CA ALA A 140 -14.91 -23.08 -9.14
C ALA A 140 -15.53 -22.63 -10.48
N PRO A 141 -16.86 -22.40 -10.52
CA PRO A 141 -17.53 -22.01 -11.75
C PRO A 141 -16.83 -20.77 -12.33
N ARG A 142 -16.58 -20.79 -13.65
CA ARG A 142 -15.95 -19.64 -14.31
C ARG A 142 -16.84 -18.42 -14.08
N PRO A 143 -16.28 -17.26 -13.70
CA PRO A 143 -17.07 -16.05 -13.58
C PRO A 143 -17.81 -15.83 -14.90
N VAL A 144 -19.12 -15.59 -14.80
CA VAL A 144 -19.96 -15.27 -15.96
C VAL A 144 -19.37 -13.99 -16.58
N PRO A 145 -19.16 -13.93 -17.91
CA PRO A 145 -18.71 -12.70 -18.55
C PRO A 145 -19.62 -11.53 -18.16
N ASP A 146 -19.03 -10.41 -17.71
CA ASP A 146 -19.77 -9.21 -17.32
C ASP A 146 -20.58 -8.63 -18.49
N ASP A 147 -20.13 -8.87 -19.73
CA ASP A 147 -20.85 -8.48 -20.93
C ASP A 147 -21.84 -9.58 -21.34
N PRO A 148 -23.16 -9.31 -21.32
CA PRO A 148 -24.14 -10.21 -21.89
C PRO A 148 -23.91 -10.34 -23.41
N PRO A 149 -24.19 -11.51 -24.01
CA PRO A 149 -23.98 -11.72 -25.44
C PRO A 149 -24.99 -10.92 -26.27
N PHE A 150 -24.68 -9.65 -26.56
CA PHE A 150 -25.45 -8.81 -27.48
C PHE A 150 -24.53 -7.99 -28.38
#